data_AF-A0A096A657-F1
#
_entry.id   AF-A0A096A657-F1
#
_cell.length_a   1.000
_cell.length_b   1.000
_cell.length_c   1.000
_cell.angle_alpha   90.00
_cell.angle_beta   90.00
_cell.angle_gamma   90.00
#
_symmetry.space_group_name_H-M   'P 1'
#
loop_
_entity.id
_entity.type
_entity.pdbx_description
1 polymer ?
#
loop_
_entity_poly.entity_id
_entity_poly.type
_entity_poly.pdbx_seq_one_letter_code
_entity_poly.pdbx_strand_id
1 'polypeptide(L)'
;MGKFVKVYRPKSKLRFLYGGEKVNDYVFGFQQLPSKGDVVFITGGEKDVLSLSAHGFNAICFNSETAQIPENIIEGLQLRFRHIIILYDSDETGIREAKRQTDALAQYKVLSLTLPLQGGKSEKDISDFFALGNEAKDLKVLLNDMFTNMYAQTMMILQSCEIDYDNPPDASKSVVAVNGVPLGTQDNLFCITGGEGTGKSNYIAAILAGTLGRERLKAEQTLGLEVTANPKGLAVLHYDTEQSEAQLYKNLEKTLRRAGIKSVPEFYHSLYL
;
A
#
# COMPACT_ATOMS: atom_id res chain seq x y z
N MET A 1 -39.31 -16.77 -6.75
CA MET A 1 -39.57 -16.00 -8.00
C MET A 1 -39.69 -14.54 -7.59
N GLY A 2 -38.83 -13.66 -8.13
CA GLY A 2 -38.70 -12.27 -7.68
C GLY A 2 -39.94 -11.41 -7.97
N LYS A 3 -40.14 -10.36 -7.17
CA LYS A 3 -41.27 -9.42 -7.23
C LYS A 3 -41.40 -8.66 -8.56
N PHE A 4 -40.41 -8.74 -9.44
CA PHE A 4 -40.50 -8.22 -10.80
C PHE A 4 -39.65 -9.02 -11.80
N VAL A 5 -39.95 -8.84 -13.09
CA VAL A 5 -39.19 -9.35 -14.24
C VAL A 5 -38.91 -8.21 -15.21
N LYS A 6 -37.68 -8.12 -15.72
CA LYS A 6 -37.30 -7.24 -16.83
C LYS A 6 -37.15 -8.09 -18.09
N VAL A 7 -37.92 -7.77 -19.12
CA VAL A 7 -37.90 -8.46 -20.42
C VAL A 7 -37.20 -7.56 -21.43
N TYR A 8 -36.06 -8.01 -21.96
CA TYR A 8 -35.37 -7.36 -23.06
C TYR A 8 -35.90 -7.82 -24.41
N ARG A 9 -36.20 -6.85 -25.29
CA ARG A 9 -36.76 -7.04 -26.64
C ARG A 9 -35.88 -6.33 -27.68
N PRO A 10 -34.77 -6.95 -28.14
CA PRO A 10 -33.72 -6.29 -28.92
C PRO A 10 -34.17 -5.62 -30.22
N LYS A 11 -35.28 -6.06 -30.81
CA LYS A 11 -35.81 -5.57 -32.09
C LYS A 11 -37.15 -4.84 -31.97
N SER A 12 -37.55 -4.46 -30.76
CA SER A 12 -38.81 -3.77 -30.47
C SER A 12 -38.60 -2.27 -30.23
N LYS A 13 -39.61 -1.43 -30.54
CA LYS A 13 -39.60 0.00 -30.16
C LYS A 13 -39.53 0.17 -28.64
N LEU A 14 -40.30 -0.63 -27.90
CA LEU A 14 -40.17 -0.80 -26.46
C LEU A 14 -39.15 -1.92 -26.21
N ARG A 15 -37.89 -1.54 -26.00
CA ARG A 15 -36.76 -2.48 -25.82
C ARG A 15 -36.76 -3.15 -24.46
N PHE A 16 -37.34 -2.52 -23.45
CA PHE A 16 -37.41 -3.08 -22.10
C PHE A 16 -38.85 -2.99 -21.58
N LEU A 17 -39.36 -4.10 -21.06
CA LEU A 17 -40.62 -4.18 -20.35
C LEU A 17 -40.37 -4.66 -18.93
N TYR A 18 -41.07 -4.08 -17.97
CA TYR A 18 -41.01 -4.47 -16.57
C TYR A 18 -42.38 -5.02 -16.17
N GLY A 19 -42.42 -6.21 -15.58
CA GLY A 19 -43.62 -6.77 -14.98
C GLY A 19 -43.40 -6.96 -13.48
N GLY A 20 -44.33 -6.49 -12.64
CA GLY A 20 -44.22 -6.56 -11.18
C GLY A 20 -43.66 -5.30 -10.52
N GLU A 21 -43.39 -5.38 -9.21
CA GLU A 21 -42.90 -4.25 -8.40
C GLU A 21 -41.37 -4.21 -8.37
N LYS A 22 -40.80 -3.15 -8.95
CA LYS A 22 -39.35 -2.94 -8.97
C LYS A 22 -38.85 -2.71 -7.54
N VAL A 23 -37.89 -3.52 -7.10
CA VAL A 23 -37.23 -3.35 -5.80
C VAL A 23 -36.14 -2.28 -5.94
N ASN A 24 -35.99 -1.41 -4.95
CA ASN A 24 -35.00 -0.33 -4.98
C ASN A 24 -33.55 -0.86 -5.07
N ASP A 25 -33.27 -1.99 -4.42
CA ASP A 25 -31.92 -2.57 -4.29
C ASP A 25 -31.62 -3.64 -5.35
N TYR A 26 -32.18 -3.51 -6.55
CA TYR A 26 -31.91 -4.47 -7.61
C TYR A 26 -30.46 -4.40 -8.09
N VAL A 27 -29.72 -5.48 -7.83
CA VAL A 27 -28.36 -5.71 -8.34
C VAL A 27 -28.39 -6.92 -9.26
N PHE A 28 -28.25 -6.68 -10.56
CA PHE A 28 -28.22 -7.76 -11.54
C PHE A 28 -26.86 -8.48 -11.51
N GLY A 29 -26.84 -9.80 -11.68
CA GLY A 29 -25.62 -10.62 -11.66
C GLY A 29 -25.14 -11.04 -10.26
N PHE A 30 -25.65 -10.42 -9.18
CA PHE A 30 -25.09 -10.63 -7.83
C PHE A 30 -25.18 -12.08 -7.33
N GLN A 31 -26.27 -12.78 -7.66
CA GLN A 31 -26.48 -14.18 -7.27
C GLN A 31 -25.61 -15.16 -8.08
N GLN A 32 -25.12 -14.75 -9.24
CA GLN A 32 -24.27 -15.56 -10.12
C GLN A 32 -22.80 -15.48 -9.73
N LEU A 33 -22.42 -14.53 -8.87
CA LEU A 33 -21.05 -14.36 -8.41
C LEU A 33 -20.58 -15.56 -7.56
N PRO A 34 -19.32 -16.02 -7.71
CA PRO A 34 -18.74 -17.08 -6.88
C PRO A 34 -18.50 -16.60 -5.43
N SER A 35 -18.27 -17.54 -4.51
CA SER A 35 -17.95 -17.20 -3.11
C SER A 35 -16.62 -16.47 -2.96
N LYS A 36 -15.66 -16.72 -3.86
CA LYS A 36 -14.41 -15.98 -3.98
C LYS A 36 -13.98 -15.81 -5.45
N GLY A 37 -13.27 -14.75 -5.76
CA GLY A 37 -12.62 -14.52 -7.05
C GLY A 37 -11.57 -13.42 -6.99
N ASP A 38 -10.85 -13.18 -8.07
CA ASP A 38 -9.84 -12.12 -8.11
C ASP A 38 -10.46 -10.76 -8.44
N VAL A 39 -11.28 -10.71 -9.49
CA VAL A 39 -11.89 -9.48 -10.01
C VAL A 39 -13.40 -9.62 -10.13
N VAL A 40 -14.13 -8.56 -9.78
CA VAL A 40 -15.53 -8.36 -10.13
C VAL A 40 -15.72 -6.98 -10.76
N PHE A 41 -16.48 -6.93 -11.86
CA PHE A 41 -16.82 -5.70 -12.55
C PHE A 41 -18.17 -5.15 -12.11
N ILE A 42 -18.27 -3.82 -12.02
CA ILE A 42 -19.53 -3.10 -11.88
C ILE A 42 -19.76 -2.32 -13.18
N THR A 43 -20.76 -2.71 -13.95
CA THR A 43 -21.07 -2.11 -15.26
C THR A 43 -22.29 -1.18 -15.20
N GLY A 44 -22.51 -0.42 -16.28
CA GLY A 44 -23.64 0.51 -16.40
C GLY A 44 -24.99 -0.16 -16.67
N GLY A 45 -25.01 -1.39 -17.22
CA GLY A 45 -26.24 -2.09 -17.55
C GLY A 45 -26.13 -3.62 -17.70
N GLU A 46 -27.28 -4.29 -17.79
CA GLU A 46 -27.35 -5.77 -17.74
C GLU A 46 -26.73 -6.44 -18.97
N LYS A 47 -26.77 -5.78 -20.14
CA LYS A 47 -26.14 -6.27 -21.39
C LYS A 47 -24.66 -6.54 -21.17
N ASP A 48 -23.98 -5.62 -20.49
CA ASP A 48 -22.55 -5.69 -20.23
C ASP A 48 -22.19 -6.76 -19.21
N VAL A 49 -23.04 -6.95 -18.19
CA VAL A 49 -22.92 -8.07 -17.24
C VAL A 49 -22.98 -9.40 -17.97
N LEU A 50 -23.96 -9.57 -18.87
CA LEU A 50 -24.09 -10.80 -19.66
C LEU A 50 -22.91 -10.99 -20.61
N SER A 51 -22.44 -9.91 -21.23
CA SER A 51 -21.30 -9.92 -22.14
C SER A 51 -20.02 -10.37 -21.42
N LEU A 52 -19.72 -9.79 -20.26
CA LEU A 52 -18.61 -10.18 -19.40
C LEU A 52 -18.74 -11.63 -18.92
N SER A 53 -19.92 -12.03 -18.45
CA SER A 53 -20.19 -13.39 -17.97
C SER A 53 -19.99 -14.43 -19.07
N ALA A 54 -20.42 -14.16 -20.30
CA ALA A 54 -20.19 -15.02 -21.46
C ALA A 54 -18.71 -15.21 -21.80
N HIS A 55 -17.86 -14.23 -21.44
CA HIS A 55 -16.41 -14.26 -21.60
C HIS A 55 -15.66 -14.70 -20.34
N GLY A 56 -16.37 -15.21 -19.33
CA GLY A 56 -15.79 -15.79 -18.11
C GLY A 56 -15.40 -14.78 -17.03
N PHE A 57 -15.94 -13.57 -17.07
CA PHE A 57 -15.70 -12.54 -16.05
C PHE A 57 -16.88 -12.41 -15.09
N ASN A 58 -16.57 -12.11 -13.83
CA ASN A 58 -17.58 -11.83 -12.82
C ASN A 58 -18.04 -10.38 -12.96
N ALA A 59 -19.34 -10.16 -13.06
CA ALA A 59 -19.88 -8.82 -13.24
C ALA A 59 -21.24 -8.67 -12.56
N ILE A 60 -21.51 -7.43 -12.13
CA ILE A 60 -22.82 -6.99 -11.67
C ILE A 60 -23.13 -5.62 -12.27
N CYS A 61 -24.39 -5.22 -12.21
CA CYS A 61 -24.77 -3.84 -12.47
C CYS A 61 -25.90 -3.41 -11.56
N PHE A 62 -25.97 -2.10 -11.38
CA PHE A 62 -27.10 -1.42 -10.75
C PHE A 62 -28.07 -0.94 -11.83
N ASN A 63 -29.02 -0.07 -11.46
CA ASN A 63 -30.04 0.43 -12.38
C ASN A 63 -29.48 1.30 -13.52
N SER A 64 -28.37 1.97 -13.29
CA SER A 64 -27.65 2.84 -14.23
C SER A 64 -26.28 3.19 -13.67
N GLU A 65 -25.40 3.78 -14.48
CA GLU A 65 -24.10 4.33 -14.06
C GLU A 65 -24.22 5.40 -12.97
N THR A 66 -25.32 6.16 -13.02
CA THR A 66 -25.68 7.21 -12.06
C THR A 66 -26.31 6.67 -10.77
N ALA A 67 -26.62 5.38 -10.70
CA ALA A 67 -27.20 4.80 -9.50
C ALA A 67 -26.16 4.81 -8.37
N GLN A 68 -26.58 5.23 -7.18
CA GLN A 68 -25.72 5.15 -6.01
C GLN A 68 -25.46 3.68 -5.68
N ILE A 69 -24.19 3.34 -5.49
CA ILE A 69 -23.75 2.02 -5.10
C ILE A 69 -23.86 1.91 -3.56
N PRO A 70 -24.69 1.02 -3.01
CA PRO A 70 -24.81 0.86 -1.56
C PRO A 70 -23.52 0.29 -0.95
N GLU A 71 -23.06 0.88 0.16
CA GLU A 71 -21.81 0.49 0.85
C GLU A 71 -21.80 -0.96 1.30
N ASN A 72 -22.92 -1.45 1.85
CA ASN A 72 -23.06 -2.84 2.29
C ASN A 72 -22.82 -3.87 1.16
N ILE A 73 -23.14 -3.50 -0.09
CA ILE A 73 -22.87 -4.35 -1.24
C ILE A 73 -21.37 -4.35 -1.55
N ILE A 74 -20.71 -3.18 -1.53
CA ILE A 74 -19.27 -3.07 -1.76
C ILE A 74 -18.46 -3.81 -0.71
N GLU A 75 -18.81 -3.67 0.57
CA GLU A 75 -18.19 -4.41 1.67
C GLU A 75 -18.30 -5.92 1.46
N GLY A 76 -19.50 -6.40 1.07
CA GLY A 76 -19.70 -7.81 0.73
C GLY A 76 -18.86 -8.27 -0.46
N LEU A 77 -18.64 -7.41 -1.46
CA LEU A 77 -17.78 -7.72 -2.60
C LEU A 77 -16.30 -7.74 -2.21
N GLN A 78 -15.84 -6.84 -1.32
CA GLN A 78 -14.45 -6.82 -0.86
C GLN A 78 -14.06 -8.10 -0.10
N LEU A 79 -15.00 -8.70 0.62
CA LEU A 79 -14.76 -9.98 1.30
C LEU A 79 -14.62 -11.17 0.32
N ARG A 80 -15.15 -11.02 -0.90
CA ARG A 80 -15.20 -12.07 -1.93
C ARG A 80 -14.15 -11.88 -3.02
N PHE A 81 -13.79 -10.64 -3.34
CA PHE A 81 -12.95 -10.27 -4.47
C PHE A 81 -11.75 -9.42 -4.05
N ARG A 82 -10.60 -9.67 -4.66
CA ARG A 82 -9.38 -8.85 -4.42
C ARG A 82 -9.52 -7.45 -5.03
N HIS A 83 -10.19 -7.35 -6.18
CA HIS A 83 -10.39 -6.11 -6.92
C HIS A 83 -11.85 -5.94 -7.33
N ILE A 84 -12.38 -4.75 -7.07
CA ILE A 84 -13.68 -4.29 -7.55
C ILE A 84 -13.40 -3.20 -8.58
N ILE A 85 -13.88 -3.39 -9.80
CA ILE A 85 -13.56 -2.49 -10.93
C ILE A 85 -14.84 -1.96 -11.56
N ILE A 86 -15.00 -0.64 -11.57
CA ILE A 86 -16.04 0.02 -12.35
C ILE A 86 -15.64 0.02 -13.83
N LEU A 87 -16.54 -0.48 -14.68
CA LEU A 87 -16.39 -0.58 -16.12
C LEU A 87 -17.64 -0.01 -16.79
N TYR A 88 -17.70 1.31 -16.85
CA TYR A 88 -18.79 2.08 -17.47
C TYR A 88 -18.45 2.44 -18.92
N ASP A 89 -19.41 3.08 -19.60
CA ASP A 89 -19.24 3.51 -20.97
C ASP A 89 -18.03 4.44 -21.12
N SER A 90 -17.30 4.31 -22.23
CA SER A 90 -16.15 5.16 -22.56
C SER A 90 -16.57 6.52 -23.14
N ASP A 91 -17.84 6.90 -22.97
CA ASP A 91 -18.35 8.22 -23.31
C ASP A 91 -18.16 9.21 -22.16
N GLU A 92 -18.42 10.50 -22.41
CA GLU A 92 -18.21 11.57 -21.41
C GLU A 92 -18.99 11.33 -20.11
N THR A 93 -20.18 10.74 -20.20
CA THR A 93 -21.02 10.49 -19.03
C THR A 93 -20.48 9.31 -18.23
N GLY A 94 -20.17 8.20 -18.88
CA GLY A 94 -19.63 7.01 -18.22
C GLY A 94 -18.29 7.27 -17.54
N ILE A 95 -17.38 8.02 -18.17
CA ILE A 95 -16.10 8.43 -17.58
C ILE A 95 -16.33 9.31 -16.33
N ARG A 96 -17.23 10.29 -16.42
CA ARG A 96 -17.52 11.19 -15.29
C ARG A 96 -18.12 10.43 -14.11
N GLU A 97 -19.10 9.55 -14.35
CA GLU A 97 -19.74 8.79 -13.28
C GLU A 97 -18.79 7.72 -12.71
N ALA A 98 -17.96 7.07 -13.53
CA ALA A 98 -16.96 6.12 -13.05
C ALA A 98 -15.98 6.79 -12.08
N LYS A 99 -15.49 7.99 -12.43
CA LYS A 99 -14.64 8.80 -11.55
C LYS A 99 -15.37 9.17 -10.26
N ARG A 100 -16.57 9.73 -10.36
CA ARG A 100 -17.38 10.13 -9.21
C ARG A 100 -17.60 8.98 -8.22
N GLN A 101 -17.93 7.79 -8.72
CA GLN A 101 -18.17 6.61 -7.88
C GLN A 101 -16.87 6.07 -7.27
N THR A 102 -15.78 6.08 -8.04
CA THR A 102 -14.45 5.71 -7.52
C THR A 102 -14.01 6.64 -6.39
N ASP A 103 -14.20 7.95 -6.55
CA ASP A 103 -13.88 8.95 -5.53
C ASP A 103 -14.77 8.77 -4.27
N ALA A 104 -16.07 8.53 -4.46
CA ALA A 104 -17.00 8.28 -3.36
C ALA A 104 -16.70 7.00 -2.58
N LEU A 105 -16.14 5.98 -3.23
CA LEU A 105 -15.83 4.67 -2.67
C LEU A 105 -14.33 4.47 -2.42
N ALA A 106 -13.56 5.56 -2.33
CA ALA A 106 -12.10 5.51 -2.21
C ALA A 106 -11.63 4.67 -1.00
N GLN A 107 -12.35 4.70 0.12
CA GLN A 107 -12.06 3.89 1.31
C GLN A 107 -12.10 2.37 1.03
N TYR A 108 -12.88 1.96 0.03
CA TYR A 108 -13.01 0.58 -0.40
C TYR A 108 -12.04 0.19 -1.52
N LYS A 109 -11.15 1.09 -1.93
CA LYS A 109 -10.16 0.87 -3.00
C LYS A 109 -10.79 0.33 -4.29
N VAL A 110 -12.00 0.81 -4.61
CA VAL A 110 -12.64 0.53 -5.89
C VAL A 110 -11.80 1.16 -6.98
N LEU A 111 -11.59 0.43 -8.07
CA LEU A 111 -10.83 0.89 -9.23
C LEU A 111 -11.81 1.23 -10.36
N SER A 112 -11.35 1.98 -11.36
CA SER A 112 -12.08 2.17 -12.62
C SER A 112 -11.18 1.79 -13.79
N LEU A 113 -11.74 1.07 -14.76
CA LEU A 113 -11.09 0.73 -16.02
C LEU A 113 -11.84 1.44 -17.15
N THR A 114 -11.12 2.22 -17.95
CA THR A 114 -11.64 2.80 -19.19
C THR A 114 -11.20 1.94 -20.36
N LEU A 115 -12.13 1.54 -21.22
CA LEU A 115 -11.80 0.78 -22.42
C LEU A 115 -11.18 1.69 -23.49
N PRO A 116 -10.26 1.17 -24.33
CA PRO A 116 -9.66 1.94 -25.42
C PRO A 116 -10.62 2.05 -26.61
N LEU A 117 -11.79 2.66 -26.37
CA LEU A 117 -12.89 2.83 -27.32
C LEU A 117 -13.08 4.32 -27.65
N GLN A 118 -13.58 4.64 -28.84
CA GLN A 118 -13.83 6.03 -29.26
C GLN A 118 -14.96 6.74 -28.49
N GLY A 119 -15.81 6.01 -27.74
CA GLY A 119 -16.97 6.57 -27.03
C GLY A 119 -18.16 6.91 -27.94
N GLY A 120 -18.18 6.36 -29.16
CA GLY A 120 -19.24 6.55 -30.14
C GLY A 120 -20.47 5.66 -29.88
N LYS A 121 -21.56 5.85 -30.64
CA LYS A 121 -22.82 5.10 -30.45
C LYS A 121 -22.70 3.58 -30.62
N SER A 122 -21.64 3.09 -31.26
CA SER A 122 -21.36 1.68 -31.53
C SER A 122 -20.00 1.23 -31.00
N GLU A 123 -19.35 2.08 -30.21
CA GLU A 123 -18.00 1.85 -29.71
C GLU A 123 -17.86 2.55 -28.36
N LYS A 124 -18.59 2.08 -27.35
CA LYS A 124 -18.52 2.69 -26.01
C LYS A 124 -18.58 1.73 -24.83
N ASP A 125 -19.27 0.60 -24.97
CA ASP A 125 -19.48 -0.35 -23.88
C ASP A 125 -18.65 -1.64 -24.07
N ILE A 126 -18.55 -2.47 -23.03
CA ILE A 126 -17.78 -3.73 -23.10
C ILE A 126 -18.37 -4.71 -24.11
N SER A 127 -19.66 -4.63 -24.38
CA SER A 127 -20.28 -5.46 -25.40
C SER A 127 -19.86 -5.02 -26.80
N ASP A 128 -19.71 -3.73 -27.05
CA ASP A 128 -19.15 -3.18 -28.28
C ASP A 128 -17.66 -3.56 -28.43
N PHE A 129 -16.89 -3.50 -27.34
CA PHE A 129 -15.49 -3.96 -27.31
C PHE A 129 -15.34 -5.38 -27.85
N PHE A 130 -16.16 -6.32 -27.37
CA PHE A 130 -16.15 -7.70 -27.88
C PHE A 130 -16.75 -7.80 -29.29
N ALA A 131 -17.77 -7.01 -29.63
CA ALA A 131 -18.36 -7.00 -30.98
C ALA A 131 -17.38 -6.53 -32.07
N LEU A 132 -16.38 -5.73 -31.71
CA LEU A 132 -15.30 -5.29 -32.60
C LEU A 132 -14.22 -6.35 -32.82
N GLY A 133 -14.36 -7.54 -32.23
CA GLY A 133 -13.46 -8.68 -32.40
C GLY A 133 -12.39 -8.82 -31.33
N ASN A 134 -12.42 -7.99 -30.29
CA ASN A 134 -11.59 -8.23 -29.11
C ASN A 134 -12.10 -9.47 -28.36
N GLU A 135 -11.21 -10.14 -27.65
CA GLU A 135 -11.47 -11.35 -26.89
C GLU A 135 -11.20 -11.14 -25.39
N ALA A 136 -11.51 -12.14 -24.57
CA ALA A 136 -11.22 -12.11 -23.13
C ALA A 136 -9.74 -11.86 -22.81
N LYS A 137 -8.81 -12.29 -23.69
CA LYS A 137 -7.37 -12.06 -23.52
C LYS A 137 -7.03 -10.57 -23.59
N ASP A 138 -7.71 -9.81 -24.44
CA ASP A 138 -7.42 -8.39 -24.67
C ASP A 138 -7.87 -7.57 -23.45
N LEU A 139 -9.03 -7.90 -22.87
CA LEU A 139 -9.45 -7.33 -21.58
C LEU A 139 -8.47 -7.70 -20.44
N LYS A 140 -7.92 -8.91 -20.44
CA LYS A 140 -6.89 -9.31 -19.45
C LYS A 140 -5.59 -8.53 -19.59
N VAL A 141 -5.20 -8.15 -20.80
CA VAL A 141 -4.05 -7.26 -21.03
C VAL A 141 -4.28 -5.90 -20.36
N LEU A 142 -5.46 -5.30 -20.57
CA LEU A 142 -5.81 -4.03 -19.92
C LEU A 142 -5.76 -4.11 -18.38
N LEU A 143 -6.27 -5.21 -17.81
CA LEU A 143 -6.17 -5.48 -16.37
C LEU A 143 -4.71 -5.62 -15.91
N ASN A 144 -3.89 -6.34 -16.66
CA ASN A 144 -2.49 -6.54 -16.34
C ASN A 144 -1.71 -5.22 -16.33
N ASP A 145 -1.96 -4.35 -17.30
CA ASP A 145 -1.34 -3.02 -17.37
C ASP A 145 -1.76 -2.16 -16.17
N MET A 146 -3.06 -2.18 -15.81
CA MET A 146 -3.55 -1.50 -14.62
C MET A 146 -2.87 -1.99 -13.35
N PHE A 147 -2.81 -3.32 -13.13
CA PHE A 147 -2.20 -3.89 -11.93
C PHE A 147 -0.69 -3.68 -11.88
N THR A 148 0.00 -3.76 -13.02
CA THR A 148 1.44 -3.47 -13.11
C THR A 148 1.74 -2.06 -12.65
N ASN A 149 0.96 -1.07 -13.09
CA ASN A 149 1.11 0.32 -12.65
C ASN A 149 0.80 0.48 -11.16
N MET A 150 -0.23 -0.21 -10.65
CA MET A 150 -0.62 -0.14 -9.25
C MET A 150 0.41 -0.76 -8.31
N TYR A 151 1.06 -1.85 -8.72
CA TYR A 151 2.02 -2.59 -7.91
C TYR A 151 3.48 -2.27 -8.20
N ALA A 152 3.76 -1.35 -9.14
CA ALA A 152 5.12 -1.01 -9.56
C ALA A 152 6.05 -0.67 -8.38
N GLN A 153 5.60 0.20 -7.46
CA GLN A 153 6.40 0.58 -6.29
C GLN A 153 6.65 -0.62 -5.36
N THR A 154 5.65 -1.46 -5.11
CA THR A 154 5.80 -2.66 -4.30
C THR A 154 6.80 -3.63 -4.93
N MET A 155 6.71 -3.84 -6.25
CA MET A 155 7.64 -4.71 -6.98
C MET A 155 9.07 -4.16 -6.93
N MET A 156 9.27 -2.85 -7.07
CA MET A 156 10.59 -2.23 -6.95
C MET A 156 11.20 -2.42 -5.55
N ILE A 157 10.41 -2.26 -4.50
CA ILE A 157 10.88 -2.50 -3.12
C ILE A 157 11.28 -3.96 -2.95
N LEU A 158 10.46 -4.91 -3.41
CA LEU A 158 10.78 -6.34 -3.31
C LEU A 158 12.07 -6.68 -4.07
N GLN A 159 12.23 -6.17 -5.30
CA GLN A 159 13.45 -6.34 -6.08
C GLN A 159 14.68 -5.75 -5.39
N SER A 160 14.54 -4.62 -4.69
CA SER A 160 15.65 -4.04 -3.91
C SER A 160 16.04 -4.85 -2.68
N CYS A 161 15.19 -5.78 -2.24
CA CYS A 161 15.45 -6.67 -1.12
C CYS A 161 15.98 -8.04 -1.56
N GLU A 162 16.07 -8.30 -2.86
CA GLU A 162 16.66 -9.54 -3.37
C GLU A 162 18.18 -9.52 -3.20
N ILE A 163 18.75 -10.66 -2.79
CA ILE A 163 20.19 -10.80 -2.63
C ILE A 163 20.83 -10.87 -4.01
N ASP A 164 21.74 -9.96 -4.28
CA ASP A 164 22.62 -10.02 -5.45
C ASP A 164 23.75 -11.03 -5.18
N TYR A 165 23.65 -12.20 -5.83
CA TYR A 165 24.64 -13.27 -5.70
C TYR A 165 25.95 -12.97 -6.46
N ASP A 166 25.91 -12.09 -7.47
CA ASP A 166 27.09 -11.70 -8.24
C ASP A 166 27.87 -10.58 -7.52
N ASN A 167 27.22 -9.86 -6.61
CA ASN A 167 27.82 -8.83 -5.77
C ASN A 167 27.49 -9.04 -4.28
N PRO A 168 28.10 -10.05 -3.62
CA PRO A 168 27.83 -10.36 -2.22
C PRO A 168 28.21 -9.20 -1.29
N PRO A 169 27.46 -8.97 -0.20
CA PRO A 169 27.75 -7.88 0.72
C PRO A 169 29.05 -8.10 1.51
N ASP A 170 29.68 -7.00 1.92
CA ASP A 170 30.82 -7.02 2.84
C ASP A 170 30.45 -7.65 4.19
N ALA A 171 31.42 -8.26 4.87
CA ALA A 171 31.23 -8.76 6.21
C ALA A 171 30.91 -7.61 7.19
N SER A 172 29.81 -7.78 7.95
CA SER A 172 29.33 -6.78 8.91
C SER A 172 30.39 -6.46 9.98
N LYS A 173 30.66 -5.18 10.20
CA LYS A 173 31.64 -4.72 11.18
C LYS A 173 30.99 -4.52 12.54
N SER A 174 31.68 -4.93 13.60
CA SER A 174 31.26 -4.67 14.98
C SER A 174 31.33 -3.18 15.30
N VAL A 175 30.22 -2.63 15.80
CA VAL A 175 30.10 -1.25 16.28
C VAL A 175 30.16 -1.20 17.80
N VAL A 176 29.53 -2.17 18.47
CA VAL A 176 29.53 -2.33 19.93
C VAL A 176 29.88 -3.78 20.23
N ALA A 177 30.89 -4.01 21.06
CA ALA A 177 31.31 -5.35 21.50
C ALA A 177 31.61 -5.38 23.00
N VAL A 178 31.71 -6.58 23.56
CA VAL A 178 32.23 -6.82 24.92
C VAL A 178 33.19 -7.99 24.86
N ASN A 179 34.44 -7.79 25.29
CA ASN A 179 35.50 -8.80 25.26
C ASN A 179 35.65 -9.46 23.88
N GLY A 180 35.61 -8.65 22.82
CA GLY A 180 35.67 -9.11 21.43
C GLY A 180 34.38 -9.78 20.89
N VAL A 181 33.34 -9.97 21.70
CA VAL A 181 32.05 -10.51 21.24
C VAL A 181 31.18 -9.36 20.71
N PRO A 182 30.77 -9.37 19.43
CA PRO A 182 29.95 -8.31 18.85
C PRO A 182 28.52 -8.35 19.43
N LEU A 183 28.06 -7.21 19.95
CA LEU A 183 26.69 -6.98 20.42
C LEU A 183 25.83 -6.23 19.39
N GLY A 184 26.44 -5.26 18.70
CA GLY A 184 25.82 -4.49 17.64
C GLY A 184 26.76 -4.35 16.45
N THR A 185 26.27 -4.68 15.26
CA THR A 185 27.01 -4.57 13.99
C THR A 185 26.33 -3.56 13.07
N GLN A 186 27.01 -3.16 11.99
CA GLN A 186 26.53 -2.11 11.08
C GLN A 186 25.16 -2.41 10.44
N ASP A 187 24.82 -3.68 10.27
CA ASP A 187 23.64 -4.10 9.50
C ASP A 187 22.48 -4.59 10.39
N ASN A 188 22.63 -4.48 11.72
CA ASN A 188 21.69 -5.06 12.68
C ASN A 188 21.08 -4.02 13.62
N LEU A 189 19.87 -4.32 14.10
CA LEU A 189 19.23 -3.59 15.20
C LEU A 189 19.74 -4.14 16.54
N PHE A 190 20.43 -3.30 17.30
CA PHE A 190 20.88 -3.63 18.65
C PHE A 190 19.89 -3.08 19.70
N CYS A 191 19.20 -3.98 20.41
CA CYS A 191 18.20 -3.62 21.41
C CYS A 191 18.79 -3.67 22.83
N ILE A 192 18.54 -2.62 23.61
CA ILE A 192 18.91 -2.53 25.03
C ILE A 192 17.63 -2.51 25.86
N THR A 193 17.46 -3.48 26.76
CA THR A 193 16.28 -3.60 27.63
C THR A 193 16.67 -3.73 29.10
N GLY A 194 15.73 -3.41 29.99
CA GLY A 194 15.92 -3.40 31.44
C GLY A 194 14.75 -2.74 32.16
N GLY A 195 14.61 -3.02 33.46
CA GLY A 195 13.57 -2.44 34.31
C GLY A 195 13.64 -0.92 34.43
N GLU A 196 12.64 -0.32 35.08
CA GLU A 196 12.68 1.10 35.41
C GLU A 196 13.88 1.42 36.31
N GLY A 197 14.56 2.54 36.04
CA GLY A 197 15.70 2.97 36.85
C GLY A 197 16.99 2.15 36.70
N THR A 198 17.05 1.13 35.82
CA THR A 198 18.25 0.26 35.67
C THR A 198 19.40 0.88 34.87
N GLY A 199 19.31 2.16 34.52
CA GLY A 199 20.39 2.89 33.84
C GLY A 199 20.48 2.71 32.32
N LYS A 200 19.40 2.30 31.63
CA LYS A 200 19.35 2.14 30.17
C LYS A 200 19.87 3.38 29.42
N SER A 201 19.36 4.56 29.74
CA SER A 201 19.78 5.81 29.11
C SER A 201 21.25 6.14 29.38
N ASN A 202 21.79 5.76 30.54
CA ASN A 202 23.21 5.92 30.85
C ASN A 202 24.09 4.93 30.07
N TYR A 203 23.56 3.75 29.76
CA TYR A 203 24.21 2.75 28.90
C TYR A 203 24.24 3.24 27.44
N ILE A 204 23.13 3.79 26.94
CA ILE A 204 23.05 4.45 25.63
C ILE A 204 24.04 5.62 25.56
N ALA A 205 24.09 6.48 26.59
CA ALA A 205 25.07 7.58 26.66
C ALA A 205 26.52 7.08 26.63
N ALA A 206 26.81 5.87 27.13
CA ALA A 206 28.15 5.27 27.04
C ALA A 206 28.51 4.91 25.59
N ILE A 207 27.55 4.32 24.87
CA ILE A 207 27.70 3.99 23.45
C ILE A 207 27.88 5.28 22.65
N LEU A 208 27.00 6.26 22.84
CA LEU A 208 27.08 7.55 22.15
C LEU A 208 28.44 8.21 22.37
N ALA A 209 28.91 8.30 23.62
CA ALA A 209 30.22 8.87 23.92
C ALA A 209 31.36 8.21 23.14
N GLY A 210 31.34 6.88 23.00
CA GLY A 210 32.33 6.12 22.23
C GLY A 210 32.36 6.45 20.73
N THR A 211 31.24 6.95 20.18
CA THR A 211 31.12 7.33 18.77
C THR A 211 31.53 8.77 18.46
N LEU A 212 31.81 9.61 19.47
CA LEU A 212 32.10 11.04 19.24
C LEU A 212 33.59 11.32 18.98
N GLY A 213 34.48 10.38 19.35
CA GLY A 213 35.92 10.54 19.24
C GLY A 213 36.51 9.99 17.94
N ARG A 214 37.71 10.46 17.58
CA ARG A 214 38.53 9.87 16.49
C ARG A 214 39.21 8.58 16.92
N GLU A 215 39.50 8.45 18.22
CA GLU A 215 40.14 7.29 18.82
C GLU A 215 39.15 6.56 19.73
N ARG A 216 39.36 5.25 19.89
CA ARG A 216 38.51 4.41 20.74
C ARG A 216 38.68 4.82 22.20
N LEU A 217 37.57 5.07 22.89
CA LEU A 217 37.57 5.32 24.33
C LEU A 217 37.97 4.06 25.10
N LYS A 218 38.54 4.25 26.30
CA LYS A 218 38.83 3.12 27.18
C LYS A 218 37.53 2.48 27.68
N ALA A 219 37.56 1.17 27.90
CA ALA A 219 36.38 0.40 28.29
C ALA A 219 35.72 0.95 29.57
N GLU A 220 36.48 1.50 30.52
CA GLU A 220 35.95 2.07 31.76
C GLU A 220 35.07 3.31 31.49
N GLN A 221 35.37 4.06 30.42
CA GLN A 221 34.60 5.23 30.01
C GLN A 221 33.27 4.83 29.37
N THR A 222 33.22 3.65 28.76
CA THR A 222 32.07 3.11 28.02
C THR A 222 31.37 1.96 28.78
N LEU A 223 31.53 1.89 30.11
CA LEU A 223 30.88 0.89 30.97
C LEU A 223 31.19 -0.57 30.59
N GLY A 224 32.42 -0.82 30.15
CA GLY A 224 32.90 -2.15 29.72
C GLY A 224 32.67 -2.44 28.23
N LEU A 225 32.06 -1.51 27.48
CA LEU A 225 31.79 -1.69 26.06
C LEU A 225 33.00 -1.29 25.21
N GLU A 226 33.27 -2.08 24.19
CA GLU A 226 34.14 -1.70 23.09
C GLU A 226 33.32 -1.03 21.98
N VAL A 227 33.35 0.30 21.95
CA VAL A 227 32.64 1.08 20.95
C VAL A 227 33.60 1.51 19.85
N THR A 228 33.22 1.29 18.60
CA THR A 228 34.00 1.72 17.43
C THR A 228 34.01 3.26 17.33
N ALA A 229 35.20 3.84 17.24
CA ALA A 229 35.39 5.28 17.10
C ALA A 229 34.93 5.78 15.71
N ASN A 230 34.69 7.09 15.60
CA ASN A 230 34.19 7.72 14.37
C ASN A 230 35.20 8.73 13.78
N PRO A 231 36.37 8.28 13.30
CA PRO A 231 37.39 9.18 12.75
C PRO A 231 36.93 9.89 11.46
N LYS A 232 35.93 9.33 10.77
CA LYS A 232 35.37 9.89 9.52
C LYS A 232 34.25 10.91 9.76
N GLY A 233 33.80 11.10 11.01
CA GLY A 233 32.71 12.02 11.33
C GLY A 233 31.39 11.63 10.66
N LEU A 234 31.07 10.34 10.58
CA LEU A 234 29.77 9.87 10.13
C LEU A 234 28.68 10.40 11.06
N ALA A 235 27.48 10.65 10.51
CA ALA A 235 26.37 11.19 11.28
C ALA A 235 26.00 10.26 12.45
N VAL A 236 25.84 10.84 13.63
CA VAL A 236 25.31 10.17 14.83
C VAL A 236 23.99 10.84 15.18
N LEU A 237 22.91 10.10 14.99
CA LEU A 237 21.54 10.58 15.23
C LEU A 237 21.02 9.98 16.53
N HIS A 238 20.66 10.84 17.48
CA HIS A 238 20.10 10.45 18.77
C HIS A 238 18.69 11.02 18.93
N TYR A 239 17.69 10.14 18.85
CA TYR A 239 16.29 10.49 19.07
C TYR A 239 15.89 10.09 20.49
N ASP A 240 15.47 11.06 21.31
CA ASP A 240 14.93 10.82 22.64
C ASP A 240 13.46 11.27 22.67
N THR A 241 12.56 10.30 22.87
CA THR A 241 11.10 10.52 22.91
C THR A 241 10.54 10.48 24.33
N GLU A 242 11.40 10.40 25.36
CA GLU A 242 10.98 10.20 26.76
C GLU A 242 11.33 11.41 27.62
N GLN A 243 12.49 12.02 27.38
CA GLN A 243 13.02 13.09 28.22
C GLN A 243 12.63 14.49 27.73
N SER A 244 12.49 15.42 28.67
CA SER A 244 12.32 16.85 28.33
C SER A 244 13.60 17.43 27.74
N GLU A 245 13.47 18.52 26.98
CA GLU A 245 14.62 19.21 26.35
C GLU A 245 15.71 19.57 27.37
N ALA A 246 15.33 20.10 28.54
CA ALA A 246 16.27 20.46 29.60
C ALA A 246 17.01 19.23 30.18
N GLN A 247 16.33 18.08 30.26
CA GLN A 247 16.93 16.84 30.75
C GLN A 247 17.85 16.21 29.69
N LEU A 248 17.44 16.24 28.42
CA LEU A 248 18.25 15.82 27.28
C LEU A 248 19.54 16.65 27.19
N TYR A 249 19.45 17.97 27.34
CA TYR A 249 20.62 18.86 27.38
C TYR A 249 21.62 18.46 28.47
N LYS A 250 21.15 18.23 29.71
CA LYS A 250 22.00 17.77 30.82
C LYS A 250 22.61 16.39 30.56
N ASN A 251 21.87 15.48 29.93
CA ASN A 251 22.36 14.14 29.57
C ASN A 251 23.44 14.23 28.48
N LEU A 252 23.28 15.14 27.53
CA LEU A 252 24.26 15.41 26.49
C LEU A 252 25.56 15.95 27.08
N GLU A 253 25.51 16.91 28.02
CA GLU A 253 26.72 17.40 28.71
C GLU A 253 27.50 16.28 29.40
N LYS A 254 26.81 15.31 30.01
CA LYS A 254 27.43 14.12 30.60
C LYS A 254 28.09 13.23 29.54
N THR A 255 27.42 13.06 28.40
CA THR A 255 27.92 12.27 27.26
C THR A 255 29.19 12.89 26.66
N LEU A 256 29.20 14.21 26.45
CA LEU A 256 30.37 14.96 25.97
C LEU A 256 31.54 14.87 26.95
N ARG A 257 31.26 15.03 28.25
CA ARG A 257 32.29 14.89 29.30
C ARG A 257 32.88 13.48 29.32
N ARG A 258 32.05 12.44 29.16
CA ARG A 258 32.50 11.04 29.07
C ARG A 258 33.39 10.83 27.84
N ALA A 259 33.06 11.46 26.72
CA ALA A 259 33.85 11.43 25.48
C ALA A 259 35.12 12.30 25.53
N GLY A 260 35.27 13.16 26.54
CA GLY A 260 36.40 14.09 26.64
C GLY A 260 36.32 15.27 25.65
N ILE A 261 35.12 15.62 25.17
CA ILE A 261 34.90 16.66 24.16
C ILE A 261 34.22 17.87 24.79
N LYS A 262 34.63 19.08 24.38
CA LYS A 262 34.17 20.35 24.97
C LYS A 262 32.87 20.90 24.37
N SER A 263 32.60 20.58 23.11
CA SER A 263 31.45 21.08 22.35
C SER A 263 30.83 19.95 21.52
N VAL A 264 29.55 20.08 21.18
CA VAL A 264 28.87 19.12 20.33
C VAL A 264 29.54 19.08 18.94
N PRO A 265 29.98 17.92 18.45
CA PRO A 265 30.49 17.80 17.08
C PRO A 265 29.40 18.05 16.04
N GLU A 266 29.75 18.62 14.89
CA GLU A 266 28.80 18.94 13.82
C GLU A 266 28.01 17.72 13.32
N PHE A 267 28.62 16.54 13.35
CA PHE A 267 28.00 15.28 12.92
C PHE A 267 27.08 14.64 13.97
N TYR A 268 27.00 15.19 15.19
CA TYR A 268 26.14 14.66 16.25
C TYR A 268 24.86 15.48 16.36
N HIS A 269 23.72 14.84 16.12
CA HIS A 269 22.40 15.46 16.17
C HIS A 269 21.55 14.78 17.24
N SER A 270 21.24 15.52 18.31
CA SER A 270 20.31 15.07 19.34
C SER A 270 18.96 15.74 19.10
N LEU A 271 17.91 14.94 18.95
CA LEU A 271 16.57 15.34 18.57
C LEU A 271 15.61 14.91 19.67
N TYR A 272 14.75 15.84 20.12
CA TYR A 272 13.63 15.57 21.01
C TYR A 272 12.36 15.53 20.17
N LEU A 273 11.46 14.57 20.44
CA LEU A 273 10.18 14.39 19.74
C LEU A 273 9.04 14.26 20.74
#